data_AF-A0A953T919-F1
#
_entry.id   AF-A0A953T919-F1
#
_cell.length_a   1.000
_cell.length_b   1.000
_cell.length_c   1.000
_cell.angle_alpha   90.00
_cell.angle_beta   90.00
_cell.angle_gamma   90.00
#
_symmetry.space_group_name_H-M   'P 1'
#
loop_
_entity.id
_entity.type
_entity.pdbx_description
1 polymer ?
#
loop_
_entity_poly.entity_id
_entity_poly.type
_entity_poly.pdbx_seq_one_letter_code
_entity_poly.pdbx_strand_id
1 'polypeptide(L)'
;MPNAAKLKFWGVRGSTPTVERDTWRYGGNTSCLELTVPGGGRFILDCGSGLRMLGKHLRTTAEGLLESPRINSIDAQVLVTHYHWDHIQGMPFFQPFFQPQNRFNFFSFRSKQLGRDSLRQVLEAQLASPYFPVDVGKMTAERHFHEINGGDTWDAKGAHITAAWLNHPQGCLGYRLDTAAGSMVYATDNEPGVPEFDNNLLRLAEGADVLIYDSQYSPEQLATTRKGWGHSSWLEGVKIARQAKVKNLILFHHDPESSSRTVDGFLYAARQEFPETWAAMEGMCLTFVERGLEVSLPEARMGRRRWVRLAATVSGQSEDGTAFEERAAVRDLSLLGAFLSLSRRPMLQSELRVVIQTAGDAESSAPLSLRATVVRCEPGRDANEHGVGVVFIEEAEPETPEG
;
A
#
# COMPACT_ATOMS: atom_id res chain seq x y z
N MET A 1 14.04 19.39 4.51
CA MET A 1 15.47 19.09 4.33
C MET A 1 15.73 18.87 2.84
N PRO A 2 16.49 19.76 2.15
CA PRO A 2 16.70 19.68 0.70
C PRO A 2 17.63 18.55 0.22
N ASN A 3 18.25 17.78 1.14
CA ASN A 3 19.25 16.75 0.81
C ASN A 3 18.80 15.30 1.10
N ALA A 4 17.51 15.03 1.29
CA ALA A 4 17.04 13.68 1.59
C ALA A 4 16.46 12.98 0.35
N ALA A 5 16.75 11.69 0.17
CA ALA A 5 15.97 10.82 -0.71
C ALA A 5 14.74 10.28 0.06
N LYS A 6 13.61 10.14 -0.62
CA LYS A 6 12.36 9.64 -0.05
C LYS A 6 11.73 8.60 -0.96
N LEU A 7 11.52 7.41 -0.44
CA LEU A 7 10.82 6.32 -1.12
C LEU A 7 9.43 6.14 -0.50
N LYS A 8 8.38 6.27 -1.31
CA LYS A 8 6.99 6.12 -0.88
C LYS A 8 6.30 4.96 -1.59
N PHE A 9 5.55 4.18 -0.83
CA PHE A 9 4.84 3.00 -1.31
C PHE A 9 3.39 3.37 -1.65
N TRP A 10 2.99 3.22 -2.90
CA TRP A 10 1.62 3.50 -3.38
C TRP A 10 0.82 2.23 -3.64
N GLY A 11 1.50 1.11 -3.86
CA GLY A 11 0.93 -0.23 -3.88
C GLY A 11 1.99 -1.26 -3.50
N VAL A 12 1.56 -2.34 -2.85
CA VAL A 12 2.42 -3.32 -2.17
C VAL A 12 1.99 -4.77 -2.37
N ARG A 13 0.85 -5.01 -3.04
CA ARG A 13 0.33 -6.34 -3.35
C ARG A 13 0.86 -6.84 -4.69
N GLY A 14 1.01 -8.15 -4.79
CA GLY A 14 1.26 -8.82 -6.06
C GLY A 14 0.01 -9.34 -6.72
N SER A 15 0.12 -9.73 -7.98
CA SER A 15 -0.84 -10.41 -8.85
C SER A 15 -2.16 -9.67 -9.13
N THR A 16 -2.90 -9.25 -8.11
CA THR A 16 -4.18 -8.53 -8.24
C THR A 16 -4.40 -7.57 -7.08
N PRO A 17 -5.15 -6.46 -7.28
CA PRO A 17 -5.50 -5.59 -6.20
C PRO A 17 -6.55 -6.25 -5.30
N THR A 18 -6.47 -5.98 -3.99
CA THR A 18 -7.40 -6.53 -3.01
C THR A 18 -8.21 -5.42 -2.35
N VAL A 19 -9.48 -5.69 -2.06
CA VAL A 19 -10.39 -4.77 -1.36
C VAL A 19 -10.80 -5.29 0.01
N GLU A 20 -10.33 -6.48 0.37
CA GLU A 20 -10.73 -7.20 1.58
C GLU A 20 -10.33 -6.48 2.85
N ARG A 21 -11.23 -6.45 3.84
CA ARG A 21 -11.01 -5.72 5.09
C ARG A 21 -9.78 -6.20 5.85
N ASP A 22 -9.49 -7.49 5.76
CA ASP A 22 -8.36 -8.11 6.43
C ASP A 22 -7.03 -7.77 5.76
N THR A 23 -6.97 -7.19 4.55
CA THR A 23 -5.73 -6.72 3.91
C THR A 23 -5.44 -5.24 4.16
N TRP A 24 -6.40 -4.47 4.69
CA TRP A 24 -6.36 -3.00 4.79
C TRP A 24 -5.20 -2.44 5.61
N ARG A 25 -4.63 -3.20 6.57
CA ARG A 25 -3.49 -2.71 7.36
C ARG A 25 -2.31 -2.37 6.47
N TYR A 26 -1.98 -3.26 5.53
CA TYR A 26 -0.86 -3.09 4.61
C TYR A 26 -1.29 -2.42 3.31
N GLY A 27 -2.54 -2.62 2.90
CA GLY A 27 -3.07 -2.11 1.65
C GLY A 27 -3.35 -3.21 0.64
N GLY A 28 -4.04 -2.81 -0.40
CA GLY A 28 -4.60 -3.65 -1.45
C GLY A 28 -4.21 -3.23 -2.87
N ASN A 29 -3.56 -2.09 -3.08
CA ASN A 29 -3.08 -1.70 -4.40
C ASN A 29 -1.84 -2.51 -4.80
N THR A 30 -1.73 -2.80 -6.10
CA THR A 30 -0.57 -3.49 -6.67
C THR A 30 0.61 -2.58 -6.93
N SER A 31 1.79 -3.20 -7.08
CA SER A 31 3.13 -2.61 -7.22
C SER A 31 3.19 -1.22 -7.83
N CYS A 32 3.51 -0.22 -7.00
CA CYS A 32 3.87 1.12 -7.44
C CYS A 32 4.58 1.86 -6.31
N LEU A 33 5.79 2.35 -6.57
CA LEU A 33 6.57 3.14 -5.63
C LEU A 33 7.05 4.44 -6.28
N GLU A 34 7.28 5.46 -5.47
CA GLU A 34 7.84 6.74 -5.89
C GLU A 34 9.12 7.01 -5.11
N LEU A 35 10.25 7.19 -5.81
CA LEU A 35 11.48 7.70 -5.22
C LEU A 35 11.67 9.15 -5.65
N THR A 36 11.79 10.05 -4.69
CA THR A 36 12.27 11.42 -4.91
C THR A 36 13.67 11.54 -4.34
N VAL A 37 14.64 12.04 -5.12
CA VAL A 37 16.05 12.15 -4.71
C VAL A 37 16.45 13.61 -4.45
N PRO A 38 17.59 13.86 -3.80
CA PRO A 38 18.12 15.22 -3.64
C PRO A 38 18.22 15.95 -4.99
N GLY A 39 17.82 17.21 -5.02
CA GLY A 39 17.73 17.99 -6.27
C GLY A 39 16.42 17.80 -7.05
N GLY A 40 15.46 17.04 -6.52
CA GLY A 40 14.09 16.95 -7.06
C GLY A 40 13.91 15.93 -8.17
N GLY A 41 14.92 15.10 -8.45
CA GLY A 41 14.79 13.97 -9.36
C GLY A 41 13.74 12.97 -8.88
N ARG A 42 13.02 12.36 -9.84
CA ARG A 42 11.86 11.53 -9.55
C ARG A 42 11.88 10.24 -10.36
N PHE A 43 11.60 9.15 -9.65
CA PHE A 43 11.47 7.82 -10.21
C PHE A 43 10.14 7.21 -9.77
N ILE A 44 9.49 6.52 -10.68
CA ILE A 44 8.33 5.67 -10.43
C ILE A 44 8.78 4.24 -10.71
N LEU A 45 8.60 3.35 -9.75
CA LEU A 45 8.92 1.93 -9.89
C LEU A 45 7.60 1.18 -10.02
N ASP A 46 7.39 0.59 -11.20
CA ASP A 46 6.16 -0.03 -11.64
C ASP A 46 4.91 0.86 -11.63
N CYS A 47 3.95 0.44 -12.45
CA CYS A 47 2.74 1.16 -12.83
C CYS A 47 1.47 0.36 -12.48
N GLY A 48 1.51 -0.40 -11.39
CA GLY A 48 0.36 -1.13 -10.86
C GLY A 48 -0.79 -0.23 -10.41
N SER A 49 -1.83 -0.79 -9.80
CA SER A 49 -3.03 -0.03 -9.41
C SER A 49 -2.72 1.11 -8.42
N GLY A 50 -1.61 1.01 -7.67
CA GLY A 50 -1.09 2.07 -6.81
C GLY A 50 -0.75 3.36 -7.56
N LEU A 51 -0.43 3.28 -8.85
CA LEU A 51 -0.10 4.44 -9.68
C LEU A 51 -1.24 5.47 -9.68
N ARG A 52 -2.50 5.03 -9.65
CA ARG A 52 -3.65 5.93 -9.54
C ARG A 52 -3.59 6.79 -8.27
N MET A 53 -3.15 6.21 -7.16
CA MET A 53 -3.04 6.93 -5.88
C MET A 53 -1.88 7.92 -5.90
N LEU A 54 -0.75 7.54 -6.49
CA LEU A 54 0.33 8.49 -6.80
C LEU A 54 -0.21 9.66 -7.63
N GLY A 55 -0.93 9.36 -8.71
CA GLY A 55 -1.51 10.38 -9.59
C GLY A 55 -2.37 11.37 -8.84
N LYS A 56 -3.25 10.89 -7.94
CA LYS A 56 -4.06 11.75 -7.08
C LYS A 56 -3.25 12.66 -6.16
N HIS A 57 -2.14 12.14 -5.62
CA HIS A 57 -1.24 12.91 -4.76
C HIS A 57 -0.47 13.98 -5.52
N LEU A 58 -0.11 13.72 -6.77
CA LEU A 58 0.63 14.67 -7.61
C LEU A 58 -0.24 15.72 -8.28
N ARG A 59 -1.56 15.65 -8.13
CA ARG A 59 -2.46 16.61 -8.76
C ARG A 59 -2.14 18.02 -8.29
N THR A 60 -1.97 18.89 -9.28
CA THR A 60 -2.05 20.33 -9.15
C THR A 60 -3.53 20.67 -8.93
N THR A 61 -3.98 20.85 -7.69
CA THR A 61 -5.34 21.39 -7.48
C THR A 61 -5.29 22.92 -7.40
N ALA A 62 -6.17 23.56 -8.17
CA ALA A 62 -6.57 24.96 -7.95
C ALA A 62 -7.47 25.09 -6.69
N GLU A 63 -8.02 23.97 -6.21
CA GLU A 63 -8.89 23.88 -5.05
C GLU A 63 -8.14 23.18 -3.92
N GLY A 64 -7.75 23.94 -2.89
CA GLY A 64 -6.82 23.57 -1.83
C GLY A 64 -7.32 22.48 -0.86
N LEU A 65 -7.61 21.28 -1.36
CA LEU A 65 -7.86 20.12 -0.54
C LEU A 65 -6.76 19.07 -0.74
N LEU A 66 -6.08 18.81 0.39
CA LEU A 66 -4.95 17.92 0.67
C LEU A 66 -3.57 18.57 0.55
N GLU A 67 -2.73 18.26 1.55
CA GLU A 67 -1.35 18.69 1.81
C GLU A 67 -0.35 18.24 0.73
N SER A 68 -0.73 18.31 -0.54
CA SER A 68 0.09 17.93 -1.68
C SER A 68 1.00 19.09 -2.09
N PRO A 69 2.28 18.84 -2.41
CA PRO A 69 3.14 19.87 -2.99
C PRO A 69 2.53 20.35 -4.32
N ARG A 70 2.41 21.66 -4.51
CA ARG A 70 2.02 22.26 -5.80
C ARG A 70 3.10 21.98 -6.83
N ILE A 71 2.93 20.90 -7.59
CA ILE A 71 3.83 20.52 -8.69
C ILE A 71 3.22 21.02 -10.00
N ASN A 72 3.90 21.98 -10.62
CA ASN A 72 3.47 22.59 -11.89
C ASN A 72 3.72 21.69 -13.10
N SER A 73 4.77 20.86 -13.06
CA SER A 73 5.09 19.86 -14.08
C SER A 73 5.80 18.67 -13.44
N ILE A 74 5.53 17.48 -13.96
CA ILE A 74 6.15 16.23 -13.52
C ILE A 74 7.11 15.78 -14.61
N ASP A 75 8.36 15.53 -14.22
CA ASP A 75 9.38 14.94 -15.08
C ASP A 75 10.00 13.74 -14.36
N ALA A 76 9.61 12.53 -14.75
CA ALA A 76 9.93 11.29 -14.04
C ALA A 76 10.57 10.22 -14.93
N GLN A 77 11.45 9.42 -14.33
CA GLN A 77 11.88 8.14 -14.89
C GLN A 77 10.93 7.05 -14.38
N VAL A 78 10.40 6.22 -15.25
CA VAL A 78 9.47 5.14 -14.92
C VAL A 78 10.16 3.82 -15.22
N LEU A 79 10.59 3.12 -14.17
CA LEU A 79 11.27 1.84 -14.29
C LEU A 79 10.23 0.74 -14.11
N VAL A 80 9.94 0.02 -15.19
CA VAL A 80 8.98 -1.09 -15.19
C VAL A 80 9.77 -2.39 -15.15
N THR A 81 9.54 -3.20 -14.13
CA THR A 81 10.26 -4.46 -13.89
C THR A 81 9.93 -5.49 -14.96
N HIS A 82 8.64 -5.66 -15.25
CA HIS A 82 8.10 -6.52 -16.29
C HIS A 82 6.64 -6.18 -16.64
N TYR A 83 6.02 -7.01 -17.47
CA TYR A 83 4.76 -6.67 -18.16
C TYR A 83 3.51 -7.36 -17.61
N HIS A 84 3.55 -7.95 -16.41
CA HIS A 84 2.32 -8.47 -15.79
C HIS A 84 1.41 -7.33 -15.36
N TRP A 85 0.10 -7.62 -15.34
CA TRP A 85 -0.93 -6.59 -15.18
C TRP A 85 -0.81 -5.81 -13.88
N ASP A 86 -0.47 -6.47 -12.79
CA ASP A 86 -0.25 -5.84 -11.50
C ASP A 86 0.92 -4.84 -11.46
N HIS A 87 1.75 -4.80 -12.50
CA HIS A 87 2.83 -3.82 -12.69
C HIS A 87 2.50 -2.74 -13.75
N ILE A 88 1.39 -2.83 -14.48
CA ILE A 88 1.05 -1.87 -15.56
C ILE A 88 -0.40 -1.39 -15.58
N GLN A 89 -1.31 -2.02 -14.85
CA GLN A 89 -2.76 -1.76 -14.92
C GLN A 89 -3.19 -0.38 -14.40
N GLY A 90 -2.32 0.33 -13.66
CA GLY A 90 -2.61 1.67 -13.18
C GLY A 90 -2.47 2.75 -14.26
N MET A 91 -1.81 2.44 -15.38
CA MET A 91 -1.52 3.38 -16.45
C MET A 91 -2.74 4.18 -16.93
N PRO A 92 -3.91 3.56 -17.23
CA PRO A 92 -5.08 4.30 -17.73
C PRO A 92 -5.67 5.28 -16.71
N PHE A 93 -5.36 5.10 -15.42
CA PHE A 93 -5.92 5.87 -14.31
C PHE A 93 -4.94 6.88 -13.72
N PHE A 94 -3.76 7.05 -14.31
CA PHE A 94 -2.79 8.05 -13.90
C PHE A 94 -3.03 9.38 -14.63
N GLN A 95 -3.82 10.23 -13.99
CA GLN A 95 -4.22 11.54 -14.54
C GLN A 95 -3.05 12.40 -15.07
N PRO A 96 -1.83 12.39 -14.47
CA PRO A 96 -0.71 13.12 -15.02
C PRO A 96 -0.28 12.76 -16.46
N PHE A 97 -0.65 11.59 -17.00
CA PHE A 97 -0.38 11.27 -18.41
C PHE A 97 -1.23 12.08 -19.40
N PHE A 98 -2.32 12.70 -18.94
CA PHE A 98 -3.26 13.46 -19.76
C PHE A 98 -3.00 14.97 -19.69
N GLN A 99 -1.81 15.35 -19.22
CA GLN A 99 -1.39 16.73 -18.99
C GLN A 99 -0.12 17.01 -19.83
N PRO A 100 -0.18 17.94 -20.80
CA PRO A 100 0.89 18.15 -21.79
C PRO A 100 2.18 18.72 -21.20
N GLN A 101 2.12 19.34 -20.00
CA GLN A 101 3.30 19.88 -19.33
C GLN A 101 4.18 18.81 -18.66
N ASN A 102 3.71 17.56 -18.60
CA ASN A 102 4.43 16.47 -17.96
C ASN A 102 5.26 15.67 -18.97
N ARG A 103 6.35 15.08 -18.48
CA ARG A 103 7.27 14.22 -19.24
C ARG A 103 7.60 12.94 -18.48
N PHE A 104 7.55 11.81 -19.18
CA PHE A 104 7.85 10.50 -18.62
C PHE A 104 8.79 9.72 -19.52
N ASN A 105 9.86 9.17 -18.93
CA ASN A 105 10.81 8.29 -19.62
C ASN A 105 10.62 6.89 -19.07
N PHE A 106 10.11 5.96 -19.88
CA PHE A 106 9.86 4.57 -19.49
C PHE A 106 11.05 3.70 -19.83
N PHE A 107 11.42 2.82 -18.90
CA PHE A 107 12.52 1.87 -19.04
C PHE A 107 12.03 0.47 -18.69
N SER A 108 12.30 -0.49 -19.56
CA SER A 108 12.10 -1.93 -19.31
C SER A 108 12.78 -2.75 -20.40
N PHE A 109 12.75 -4.07 -20.29
CA PHE A 109 13.38 -4.94 -21.27
C PHE A 109 12.54 -5.16 -22.52
N ARG A 110 13.18 -5.43 -23.66
CA ARG A 110 12.48 -5.87 -24.87
C ARG A 110 11.86 -7.26 -24.66
N SER A 111 10.53 -7.38 -24.77
CA SER A 111 9.84 -8.67 -24.79
C SER A 111 10.27 -9.48 -26.01
N LYS A 112 10.67 -10.74 -25.77
CA LYS A 112 10.99 -11.68 -26.84
C LYS A 112 9.77 -12.03 -27.70
N GLN A 113 8.56 -11.90 -27.15
CA GLN A 113 7.30 -12.21 -27.81
C GLN A 113 6.83 -11.09 -28.74
N LEU A 114 6.99 -9.83 -28.34
CA LEU A 114 6.54 -8.67 -29.11
C LEU A 114 7.63 -8.06 -30.00
N GLY A 115 8.90 -8.33 -29.72
CA GLY A 115 10.01 -7.78 -30.49
C GLY A 115 10.24 -6.30 -30.20
N ARG A 116 10.66 -5.53 -31.22
CA ARG A 116 10.99 -4.10 -31.06
C ARG A 116 9.80 -3.28 -30.60
N ASP A 117 10.07 -2.23 -29.83
CA ASP A 117 9.08 -1.31 -29.28
C ASP A 117 8.07 -1.99 -28.34
N SER A 118 8.44 -3.13 -27.72
CA SER A 118 7.52 -3.90 -26.89
C SER A 118 7.02 -3.08 -25.70
N LEU A 119 7.90 -2.28 -25.08
CA LEU A 119 7.55 -1.45 -23.95
C LEU A 119 6.44 -0.45 -24.31
N ARG A 120 6.57 0.20 -25.47
CA ARG A 120 5.54 1.11 -25.98
C ARG A 120 4.25 0.36 -26.25
N GLN A 121 4.33 -0.74 -27.00
CA GLN A 121 3.16 -1.54 -27.37
C GLN A 121 2.37 -2.02 -26.15
N VAL A 122 3.05 -2.57 -25.13
CA VAL A 122 2.42 -3.07 -23.89
C VAL A 122 1.73 -1.96 -23.12
N LEU A 123 2.42 -0.82 -22.94
CA LEU A 123 1.88 0.30 -22.16
C LEU A 123 0.72 1.00 -22.87
N GLU A 124 0.81 1.20 -24.19
CA GLU A 124 -0.26 1.80 -24.99
C GLU A 124 -1.47 0.85 -25.10
N ALA A 125 -1.25 -0.47 -25.13
CA ALA A 125 -2.33 -1.46 -25.15
C ALA A 125 -3.20 -1.47 -23.88
N GLN A 126 -2.73 -0.92 -22.76
CA GLN A 126 -3.56 -0.76 -21.56
C GLN A 126 -4.75 0.20 -21.78
N LEU A 127 -4.70 1.02 -22.83
CA LEU A 127 -5.77 1.94 -23.24
C LEU A 127 -6.51 1.45 -24.49
N ALA A 128 -6.27 0.21 -24.94
CA ALA A 128 -6.86 -0.31 -26.17
C ALA A 128 -8.38 -0.50 -26.05
N SER A 129 -9.11 -0.19 -27.12
CA SER A 129 -10.52 -0.57 -27.29
C SER A 129 -10.65 -2.09 -27.47
N PRO A 130 -11.66 -2.76 -26.87
CA PRO A 130 -12.78 -2.21 -26.10
C PRO A 130 -12.55 -2.14 -24.59
N TYR A 131 -11.33 -2.38 -24.10
CA TYR A 131 -11.02 -2.48 -22.66
C TYR A 131 -11.06 -1.12 -21.95
N PHE A 132 -10.69 -0.04 -22.64
CA PHE A 132 -10.72 1.31 -22.10
C PHE A 132 -11.36 2.30 -23.10
N PRO A 133 -12.22 3.23 -22.64
CA PRO A 133 -12.95 4.14 -23.53
C PRO A 133 -12.12 5.35 -24.00
N VAL A 134 -10.93 5.55 -23.45
CA VAL A 134 -10.07 6.70 -23.75
C VAL A 134 -8.91 6.25 -24.64
N ASP A 135 -8.85 6.82 -25.84
CA ASP A 135 -7.78 6.56 -26.81
C ASP A 135 -6.41 7.03 -26.30
N VAL A 136 -5.35 6.31 -26.67
CA VAL A 136 -3.97 6.62 -26.29
C VAL A 136 -3.49 7.99 -26.76
N GLY A 137 -4.08 8.54 -27.83
CA GLY A 137 -3.86 9.90 -28.30
C GLY A 137 -4.35 10.99 -27.34
N LYS A 138 -5.15 10.64 -26.32
CA LYS A 138 -5.52 11.55 -25.23
C LYS A 138 -4.45 11.67 -24.16
N MET A 139 -3.47 10.75 -24.11
CA MET A 139 -2.30 10.89 -23.23
C MET A 139 -1.34 11.94 -23.83
N THR A 140 -1.60 13.20 -23.51
CA THR A 140 -0.90 14.37 -24.05
C THR A 140 0.45 14.63 -23.41
N ALA A 141 0.79 13.98 -22.28
CA ALA A 141 2.13 14.06 -21.69
C ALA A 141 3.19 13.51 -22.67
N GLU A 142 4.37 14.10 -22.64
CA GLU A 142 5.53 13.62 -23.40
C GLU A 142 5.97 12.26 -22.85
N ARG A 143 6.13 11.27 -23.73
CA ARG A 143 6.47 9.88 -23.35
C ARG A 143 7.60 9.37 -24.22
N HIS A 144 8.70 8.97 -23.58
CA HIS A 144 9.84 8.31 -24.23
C HIS A 144 9.94 6.88 -23.74
N PHE A 145 10.27 5.95 -24.63
CA PHE A 145 10.37 4.53 -24.30
C PHE A 145 11.78 4.04 -24.60
N HIS A 146 12.44 3.49 -23.58
CA HIS A 146 13.81 3.04 -23.62
C HIS A 146 13.84 1.54 -23.31
N GLU A 147 14.18 0.73 -24.32
CA GLU A 147 14.37 -0.71 -24.13
C GLU A 147 15.79 -0.98 -23.62
N ILE A 148 15.90 -1.55 -22.41
CA ILE A 148 17.16 -1.84 -21.71
C ILE A 148 17.33 -3.36 -21.51
N ASN A 149 18.45 -3.78 -20.95
CA ASN A 149 18.77 -5.17 -20.67
C ASN A 149 19.35 -5.33 -19.25
N GLY A 150 19.29 -6.54 -18.69
CA GLY A 150 20.01 -6.84 -17.45
C GLY A 150 21.52 -6.69 -17.66
N GLY A 151 22.15 -5.91 -16.78
CA GLY A 151 23.55 -5.48 -16.87
C GLY A 151 23.73 -4.03 -17.31
N ASP A 152 22.70 -3.38 -17.84
CA ASP A 152 22.78 -1.97 -18.23
C ASP A 152 22.87 -1.05 -17.02
N THR A 153 23.65 0.02 -17.17
CA THR A 153 23.81 1.09 -16.18
C THR A 153 23.72 2.45 -16.83
N TRP A 154 23.15 3.43 -16.13
CA TRP A 154 23.05 4.81 -16.61
C TRP A 154 22.81 5.78 -15.47
N ASP A 155 23.12 7.06 -15.69
CA ASP A 155 22.80 8.13 -14.76
C ASP A 155 21.55 8.88 -15.23
N ALA A 156 20.60 9.10 -14.32
CA ALA A 156 19.44 9.94 -14.59
C ALA A 156 19.03 10.65 -13.30
N LYS A 157 18.57 11.90 -13.42
CA LYS A 157 17.86 12.60 -12.34
C LYS A 157 18.54 12.55 -10.96
N GLY A 158 19.87 12.52 -10.88
CA GLY A 158 20.62 12.49 -9.61
C GLY A 158 20.74 11.10 -8.97
N ALA A 159 20.49 10.02 -9.71
CA ALA A 159 20.78 8.65 -9.31
C ALA A 159 21.58 7.92 -10.39
N HIS A 160 22.45 7.01 -9.95
CA HIS A 160 23.05 5.98 -10.79
C HIS A 160 22.17 4.75 -10.75
N ILE A 161 21.71 4.26 -11.90
CA ILE A 161 20.79 3.13 -12.02
C ILE A 161 21.53 1.93 -12.60
N THR A 162 21.35 0.77 -11.99
CA THR A 162 21.80 -0.52 -12.49
C THR A 162 20.61 -1.47 -12.63
N ALA A 163 20.44 -2.08 -13.79
CA ALA A 163 19.43 -3.11 -14.02
C ALA A 163 20.06 -4.51 -13.98
N ALA A 164 19.35 -5.51 -13.47
CA ALA A 164 19.80 -6.90 -13.52
C ALA A 164 18.63 -7.87 -13.74
N TRP A 165 18.89 -8.99 -14.43
CA TRP A 165 17.88 -10.03 -14.62
C TRP A 165 17.57 -10.78 -13.32
N LEU A 166 16.28 -10.93 -13.03
CA LEU A 166 15.72 -11.75 -11.96
C LEU A 166 15.04 -13.00 -12.53
N ASN A 167 14.76 -13.96 -11.67
CA ASN A 167 14.12 -15.21 -12.06
C ASN A 167 12.59 -15.11 -11.98
N HIS A 168 11.96 -14.79 -13.11
CA HIS A 168 10.50 -14.72 -13.22
C HIS A 168 10.03 -15.22 -14.60
N PRO A 169 8.87 -15.90 -14.70
CA PRO A 169 8.27 -16.23 -15.98
C PRO A 169 8.18 -15.01 -16.90
N GLN A 170 8.59 -15.19 -18.16
CA GLN A 170 8.61 -14.12 -19.18
C GLN A 170 9.64 -13.00 -18.96
N GLY A 171 10.45 -13.09 -17.90
CA GLY A 171 11.55 -12.16 -17.58
C GLY A 171 11.11 -11.04 -16.64
N CYS A 172 12.03 -10.64 -15.77
CA CYS A 172 11.88 -9.53 -14.83
C CYS A 172 13.23 -8.84 -14.61
N LEU A 173 13.23 -7.51 -14.55
CA LEU A 173 14.39 -6.72 -14.14
C LEU A 173 14.26 -6.25 -12.69
N GLY A 174 15.33 -6.43 -11.93
CA GLY A 174 15.57 -5.70 -10.69
C GLY A 174 16.34 -4.42 -10.95
N TYR A 175 16.08 -3.39 -10.16
CA TYR A 175 16.73 -2.09 -10.28
C TYR A 175 17.43 -1.69 -8.99
N ARG A 176 18.71 -1.32 -9.08
CA ARG A 176 19.43 -0.60 -8.03
C ARG A 176 19.53 0.88 -8.40
N LEU A 177 19.26 1.74 -7.43
CA LEU A 177 19.39 3.19 -7.56
C LEU A 177 20.30 3.69 -6.44
N ASP A 178 21.49 4.14 -6.81
CA ASP A 178 22.42 4.80 -5.89
C ASP A 178 22.27 6.32 -6.01
N THR A 179 21.96 6.98 -4.89
CA THR A 179 21.76 8.43 -4.81
C THR A 179 22.79 9.05 -3.88
N ALA A 180 22.91 10.38 -3.89
CA ALA A 180 23.76 11.10 -2.94
C ALA A 180 23.35 10.88 -1.46
N ALA A 181 22.11 10.47 -1.18
CA ALA A 181 21.61 10.25 0.18
C ALA A 181 21.64 8.78 0.63
N GLY A 182 21.83 7.83 -0.30
CA GLY A 182 21.78 6.40 -0.03
C GLY A 182 21.34 5.59 -1.24
N SER A 183 21.32 4.26 -1.08
CA SER A 183 21.05 3.30 -2.15
C SER A 183 19.83 2.42 -1.86
N MET A 184 19.09 2.08 -2.91
CA MET A 184 18.00 1.12 -2.81
C MET A 184 18.02 0.10 -3.94
N VAL A 185 17.53 -1.10 -3.65
CA VAL A 185 17.27 -2.15 -4.64
C VAL A 185 15.79 -2.50 -4.63
N TYR A 186 15.19 -2.49 -5.83
CA TYR A 186 13.85 -2.97 -6.09
C TYR A 186 13.93 -4.30 -6.84
N ALA A 187 13.70 -5.40 -6.13
CA ALA A 187 13.75 -6.76 -6.64
C ALA A 187 12.46 -7.50 -6.27
N THR A 188 11.37 -7.11 -6.91
CA THR A 188 10.08 -7.82 -6.87
C THR A 188 10.08 -8.98 -7.87
N ASP A 189 9.14 -9.91 -7.73
CA ASP A 189 8.87 -10.97 -8.70
C ASP A 189 10.13 -11.77 -9.01
N ASN A 190 10.63 -12.46 -7.98
CA ASN A 190 11.85 -13.25 -8.06
C ASN A 190 11.70 -14.59 -7.34
N GLU A 191 11.94 -15.68 -8.05
CA GLU A 191 12.03 -17.02 -7.46
C GLU A 191 13.49 -17.47 -7.27
N PRO A 192 13.91 -17.91 -6.09
CA PRO A 192 15.26 -18.40 -5.87
C PRO A 192 15.49 -19.79 -6.49
N GLY A 193 16.75 -20.14 -6.75
CA GLY A 193 17.14 -21.50 -7.13
C GLY A 193 17.68 -21.63 -8.56
N VAL A 194 17.83 -20.52 -9.28
CA VAL A 194 18.57 -20.47 -10.54
C VAL A 194 19.85 -19.68 -10.29
N PRO A 195 21.04 -20.34 -10.24
CA PRO A 195 22.28 -19.71 -9.77
C PRO A 195 22.67 -18.42 -10.50
N GLU A 196 22.37 -18.31 -11.80
CA GLU A 196 22.63 -17.09 -12.56
C GLU A 196 21.87 -15.89 -11.99
N PHE A 197 20.55 -16.03 -11.83
CA PHE A 197 19.68 -14.96 -11.32
C PHE A 197 19.90 -14.70 -9.82
N ASP A 198 20.14 -15.74 -9.03
CA ASP A 198 20.50 -15.60 -7.62
C ASP A 198 21.78 -14.75 -7.46
N ASN A 199 22.80 -15.03 -8.27
CA ASN A 199 24.05 -14.26 -8.27
C ASN A 199 23.88 -12.84 -8.82
N ASN A 200 22.96 -12.62 -9.76
CA ASN A 200 22.64 -11.28 -10.25
C ASN A 200 22.03 -10.45 -9.14
N LEU A 201 21.04 -11.00 -8.43
CA LEU A 201 20.37 -10.33 -7.33
C LEU A 201 21.33 -10.04 -6.16
N LEU A 202 22.18 -11.01 -5.79
CA LEU A 202 23.18 -10.80 -4.73
C LEU A 202 24.14 -9.65 -5.06
N ARG A 203 24.63 -9.58 -6.30
CA ARG A 203 25.48 -8.48 -6.77
C ARG A 203 24.73 -7.15 -6.81
N LEU A 204 23.47 -7.17 -7.27
CA LEU A 204 22.63 -5.99 -7.30
C LEU A 204 22.42 -5.44 -5.88
N ALA A 205 22.11 -6.30 -4.91
CA ALA A 205 21.81 -5.92 -3.53
C ALA A 205 23.04 -5.61 -2.66
N GLU A 206 24.26 -5.88 -3.13
CA GLU A 206 25.47 -5.81 -2.29
C GLU A 206 25.64 -4.43 -1.61
N GLY A 207 25.62 -4.43 -0.27
CA GLY A 207 25.83 -3.25 0.58
C GLY A 207 24.72 -2.21 0.51
N ALA A 208 23.56 -2.52 -0.08
CA ALA A 208 22.48 -1.55 -0.24
C ALA A 208 21.87 -1.09 1.11
N ASP A 209 21.46 0.17 1.22
CA ASP A 209 20.78 0.66 2.42
C ASP A 209 19.39 0.04 2.58
N VAL A 210 18.69 -0.20 1.46
CA VAL A 210 17.36 -0.79 1.40
C VAL A 210 17.29 -1.84 0.29
N LEU A 211 16.84 -3.05 0.64
CA LEU A 211 16.42 -4.07 -0.32
C LEU A 211 14.91 -4.27 -0.20
N ILE A 212 14.18 -4.03 -1.29
CA ILE A 212 12.77 -4.31 -1.44
C ILE A 212 12.66 -5.63 -2.19
N TYR A 213 12.09 -6.63 -1.53
CA TYR A 213 12.18 -8.02 -1.97
C TYR A 213 10.80 -8.66 -2.04
N ASP A 214 10.57 -9.46 -3.08
CA ASP A 214 9.40 -10.33 -3.20
C ASP A 214 9.28 -11.24 -1.98
N SER A 215 8.16 -11.17 -1.27
CA SER A 215 7.90 -12.01 -0.11
C SER A 215 6.49 -12.57 -0.16
N GLN A 216 6.03 -12.90 -1.37
CA GLN A 216 4.64 -13.25 -1.61
C GLN A 216 4.20 -14.46 -0.78
N TYR A 217 5.08 -15.45 -0.62
CA TYR A 217 4.74 -16.74 -0.03
C TYR A 217 5.41 -17.02 1.32
N SER A 218 4.84 -17.98 2.05
CA SER A 218 5.56 -18.67 3.12
C SER A 218 6.63 -19.61 2.54
N PRO A 219 7.66 -19.98 3.31
CA PRO A 219 8.65 -20.97 2.89
C PRO A 219 8.01 -22.30 2.49
N GLU A 220 6.96 -22.73 3.20
CA GLU A 220 6.22 -23.96 2.93
C GLU A 220 5.45 -23.87 1.60
N GLN A 221 4.77 -22.75 1.35
CA GLN A 221 4.07 -22.52 0.09
C GLN A 221 5.04 -22.54 -1.09
N LEU A 222 6.15 -21.82 -0.98
CA LEU A 222 7.21 -21.79 -2.00
C LEU A 222 7.77 -23.19 -2.28
N ALA A 223 8.04 -23.98 -1.24
CA ALA A 223 8.60 -25.32 -1.37
C ALA A 223 7.62 -26.35 -1.97
N THR A 224 6.30 -26.10 -1.91
CA THR A 224 5.27 -27.11 -2.24
C THR A 224 4.39 -26.71 -3.43
N THR A 225 3.50 -25.73 -3.24
CA THR A 225 2.39 -25.44 -4.16
C THR A 225 2.65 -24.23 -5.06
N ARG A 226 3.76 -23.51 -4.85
CA ARG A 226 4.09 -22.25 -5.53
C ARG A 226 5.45 -22.22 -6.22
N LYS A 227 6.15 -23.35 -6.30
CA LYS A 227 7.39 -23.47 -7.07
C LYS A 227 7.11 -23.25 -8.57
N GLY A 228 7.97 -22.49 -9.23
CA GLY A 228 7.89 -22.13 -10.65
C GLY A 228 6.96 -20.95 -10.95
N TRP A 229 6.36 -20.33 -9.94
CA TRP A 229 5.44 -19.20 -10.13
C TRP A 229 6.19 -17.86 -10.24
N GLY A 230 7.50 -17.83 -9.97
CA GLY A 230 8.32 -16.63 -10.13
C GLY A 230 8.35 -15.70 -8.92
N HIS A 231 7.97 -16.19 -7.74
CA HIS A 231 7.94 -15.40 -6.51
C HIS A 231 8.74 -16.06 -5.38
N SER A 232 8.89 -15.35 -4.27
CA SER A 232 9.74 -15.78 -3.16
C SER A 232 9.01 -15.91 -1.84
N SER A 233 9.80 -16.20 -0.81
CA SER A 233 9.35 -16.16 0.58
C SER A 233 10.16 -15.16 1.40
N TRP A 234 9.57 -14.72 2.52
CA TRP A 234 10.24 -13.84 3.48
C TRP A 234 11.60 -14.41 3.96
N LEU A 235 11.73 -15.74 4.07
CA LEU A 235 12.96 -16.39 4.54
C LEU A 235 14.08 -16.29 3.50
N GLU A 236 13.75 -16.38 2.22
CA GLU A 236 14.71 -16.20 1.14
C GLU A 236 15.18 -14.75 1.05
N GLY A 237 14.27 -13.79 1.28
CA GLY A 237 14.62 -12.38 1.42
C GLY A 237 15.62 -12.12 2.55
N VAL A 238 15.42 -12.76 3.71
CA VAL A 238 16.36 -12.70 4.85
C VAL A 238 17.74 -13.26 4.49
N LYS A 239 17.79 -14.38 3.75
CA LYS A 239 19.07 -14.98 3.31
C LYS A 239 19.83 -14.04 2.38
N ILE A 240 19.15 -13.48 1.37
CA ILE A 240 19.73 -12.51 0.44
C ILE A 240 20.20 -11.27 1.21
N ALA A 241 19.37 -10.72 2.10
CA ALA A 241 19.70 -9.55 2.90
C ALA A 241 21.00 -9.75 3.71
N ARG A 242 21.13 -10.88 4.40
CA ARG A 242 22.34 -11.23 5.17
C ARG A 242 23.56 -11.41 4.26
N GLN A 243 23.42 -12.16 3.17
CA GLN A 243 24.53 -12.49 2.28
C GLN A 243 25.04 -11.26 1.53
N ALA A 244 24.13 -10.40 1.06
CA ALA A 244 24.45 -9.14 0.39
C ALA A 244 24.80 -8.01 1.36
N LYS A 245 24.70 -8.22 2.68
CA LYS A 245 24.99 -7.22 3.73
C LYS A 245 24.17 -5.93 3.55
N VAL A 246 22.89 -6.09 3.22
CA VAL A 246 21.98 -4.94 3.15
C VAL A 246 21.71 -4.40 4.55
N LYS A 247 21.37 -3.12 4.67
CA LYS A 247 21.08 -2.53 5.99
C LYS A 247 19.63 -2.72 6.41
N ASN A 248 18.68 -2.68 5.47
CA ASN A 248 17.25 -2.85 5.74
C ASN A 248 16.60 -3.74 4.68
N LEU A 249 15.76 -4.68 5.12
CA LEU A 249 14.95 -5.53 4.25
C LEU A 249 13.49 -5.06 4.30
N ILE A 250 12.86 -4.88 3.14
CA ILE A 250 11.44 -4.57 3.01
C ILE A 250 10.75 -5.74 2.32
N LEU A 251 9.93 -6.47 3.08
CA LEU A 251 9.02 -7.50 2.58
C LEU A 251 7.95 -6.82 1.71
N PHE A 252 7.91 -7.17 0.43
CA PHE A 252 7.06 -6.57 -0.59
C PHE A 252 6.31 -7.65 -1.39
N HIS A 253 5.44 -7.23 -2.30
CA HIS A 253 4.67 -8.10 -3.18
C HIS A 253 3.76 -9.09 -2.42
N HIS A 254 3.10 -8.61 -1.37
CA HIS A 254 2.30 -9.48 -0.50
C HIS A 254 1.21 -10.17 -1.32
N ASP A 255 1.01 -11.47 -1.09
CA ASP A 255 0.03 -12.26 -1.84
C ASP A 255 -1.38 -11.70 -1.67
N PRO A 256 -2.23 -11.70 -2.73
CA PRO A 256 -3.62 -11.25 -2.62
C PRO A 256 -4.40 -11.91 -1.48
N GLU A 257 -4.16 -13.20 -1.22
CA GLU A 257 -4.86 -13.97 -0.20
C GLU A 257 -4.20 -13.84 1.19
N SER A 258 -3.07 -13.15 1.30
CA SER A 258 -2.42 -12.90 2.58
C SER A 258 -3.10 -11.78 3.36
N SER A 259 -3.91 -12.18 4.35
CA SER A 259 -4.44 -11.28 5.38
C SER A 259 -3.34 -10.47 6.07
N SER A 260 -3.69 -9.38 6.72
CA SER A 260 -2.76 -8.57 7.52
C SER A 260 -2.10 -9.40 8.62
N ARG A 261 -2.82 -10.36 9.21
CA ARG A 261 -2.26 -11.29 10.21
C ARG A 261 -1.19 -12.20 9.59
N THR A 262 -1.38 -12.64 8.35
CA THR A 262 -0.39 -13.45 7.64
C THR A 262 0.90 -12.66 7.43
N VAL A 263 0.78 -11.43 6.91
CA VAL A 263 1.94 -10.53 6.69
C VAL A 263 2.62 -10.15 8.02
N ASP A 264 1.85 -9.94 9.09
CA ASP A 264 2.41 -9.76 10.45
C ASP A 264 3.24 -10.96 10.89
N GLY A 265 2.76 -12.18 10.61
CA GLY A 265 3.48 -13.42 10.89
C GLY A 265 4.81 -13.50 10.13
N PHE A 266 4.82 -13.16 8.84
CA PHE A 266 6.04 -13.10 8.03
C PHE A 266 7.02 -12.07 8.58
N LEU A 267 6.53 -10.87 8.90
CA LEU A 267 7.36 -9.80 9.47
C LEU A 267 7.95 -10.21 10.83
N TYR A 268 7.14 -10.81 11.70
CA TYR A 268 7.59 -11.27 13.01
C TYR A 268 8.71 -12.32 12.87
N ALA A 269 8.50 -13.32 12.02
CA ALA A 269 9.47 -14.39 11.77
C ALA A 269 10.76 -13.85 11.13
N ALA A 270 10.64 -13.00 10.11
CA ALA A 270 11.79 -12.38 9.45
C ALA A 270 12.63 -11.56 10.43
N ARG A 271 12.01 -10.83 11.37
CA ARG A 271 12.71 -10.04 12.41
C ARG A 271 13.46 -10.88 13.44
N GLN A 272 13.09 -12.14 13.65
CA GLN A 272 13.88 -13.04 14.51
C GLN A 272 15.25 -13.36 13.88
N GLU A 273 15.33 -13.30 12.55
CA GLU A 273 16.53 -13.61 11.79
C GLU A 273 17.28 -12.34 11.34
N PHE A 274 16.55 -11.30 10.92
CA PHE A 274 17.10 -10.04 10.45
C PHE A 274 16.29 -8.87 11.04
N PRO A 275 16.71 -8.32 12.21
CA PRO A 275 15.92 -7.35 12.97
C PRO A 275 15.49 -6.11 12.17
N GLU A 276 16.33 -5.65 11.25
CA GLU A 276 16.12 -4.51 10.34
C GLU A 276 15.18 -4.85 9.17
N THR A 277 14.12 -5.61 9.45
CA THR A 277 13.07 -5.96 8.48
C THR A 277 11.81 -5.14 8.69
N TRP A 278 11.18 -4.74 7.59
CA TRP A 278 9.88 -4.08 7.53
C TRP A 278 8.96 -4.80 6.54
N ALA A 279 7.66 -4.66 6.70
CA ALA A 279 6.70 -5.08 5.68
C ALA A 279 6.10 -3.84 5.01
N ALA A 280 6.20 -3.78 3.69
CA ALA A 280 5.73 -2.65 2.91
C ALA A 280 4.24 -2.41 3.15
N MET A 281 3.89 -1.14 3.32
CA MET A 281 2.52 -0.69 3.56
C MET A 281 2.22 0.50 2.65
N GLU A 282 1.04 0.53 2.03
CA GLU A 282 0.60 1.68 1.25
C GLU A 282 0.59 2.95 2.10
N GLY A 283 1.33 3.98 1.69
CA GLY A 283 1.54 5.22 2.43
C GLY A 283 2.81 5.24 3.26
N MET A 284 3.48 4.10 3.46
CA MET A 284 4.80 4.02 4.07
C MET A 284 5.80 4.88 3.30
N CYS A 285 6.64 5.60 4.03
CA CYS A 285 7.67 6.47 3.49
C CYS A 285 9.00 6.20 4.19
N LEU A 286 10.02 5.86 3.42
CA LEU A 286 11.40 5.74 3.87
C LEU A 286 12.15 7.00 3.49
N THR A 287 12.77 7.66 4.48
CA THR A 287 13.61 8.84 4.25
C THR A 287 15.06 8.48 4.56
N PHE A 288 15.92 8.60 3.56
CA PHE A 288 17.36 8.39 3.68
C PHE A 288 17.98 9.63 4.35
N VAL A 289 18.60 9.42 5.51
CA VAL A 289 19.24 10.47 6.31
C VAL A 289 20.71 10.13 6.55
N GLU A 290 21.54 11.12 6.89
CA GLU A 290 23.00 10.95 7.05
C GLU A 290 23.42 9.78 7.96
N ARG A 291 22.56 9.41 8.92
CA ARG A 291 22.81 8.32 9.89
C ARG A 291 21.73 7.22 9.87
N GLY A 292 21.25 6.86 8.68
CA GLY A 292 20.41 5.67 8.50
C GLY A 292 19.09 5.94 7.79
N LEU A 293 18.05 5.28 8.24
CA LEU A 293 16.75 5.26 7.58
C LEU A 293 15.65 5.67 8.56
N GLU A 294 14.97 6.78 8.26
CA GLU A 294 13.75 7.15 8.98
C GLU A 294 12.54 6.52 8.29
N VAL A 295 11.72 5.79 9.06
CA VAL A 295 10.54 5.11 8.57
C VAL A 295 9.29 5.79 9.10
N SER A 296 8.47 6.33 8.20
CA SER A 296 7.13 6.84 8.52
C SER A 296 6.08 5.86 8.02
N LEU A 297 5.19 5.45 8.93
CA LEU A 297 4.04 4.61 8.63
C LEU A 297 2.77 5.47 8.65
N PRO A 298 1.83 5.26 7.73
CA PRO A 298 0.56 5.97 7.74
C PRO A 298 -0.26 5.56 8.97
N GLU A 299 -1.20 6.42 9.39
CA GLU A 299 -2.23 5.97 10.32
C GLU A 299 -3.01 4.82 9.67
N ALA A 300 -3.18 3.71 10.38
CA ALA A 300 -3.79 2.51 9.85
C ALA A 300 -5.17 2.83 9.23
N ARG A 301 -5.46 2.29 8.04
CA ARG A 301 -6.75 2.47 7.32
C ARG A 301 -7.96 2.04 8.15
N MET A 302 -7.74 1.20 9.13
CA MET A 302 -8.68 0.97 10.21
C MET A 302 -8.43 2.04 11.27
N GLY A 303 -9.17 3.16 11.24
CA GLY A 303 -9.13 4.14 12.31
C GLY A 303 -9.13 3.42 13.66
N ARG A 304 -8.25 3.80 14.60
CA ARG A 304 -7.85 3.03 15.80
C ARG A 304 -9.02 2.25 16.44
N ARG A 305 -9.28 1.02 15.96
CA ARG A 305 -10.25 0.10 16.56
C ARG A 305 -9.60 -0.53 17.76
N ARG A 306 -10.14 -0.27 18.94
CA ARG A 306 -9.68 -0.87 20.18
C ARG A 306 -10.65 -1.97 20.59
N TRP A 307 -10.11 -3.16 20.78
CA TRP A 307 -10.79 -4.23 21.50
C TRP A 307 -10.91 -3.81 22.97
N VAL A 308 -12.06 -3.24 23.32
CA VAL A 308 -12.37 -2.79 24.68
C VAL A 308 -13.62 -3.52 25.14
N ARG A 309 -13.81 -3.65 26.46
CA ARG A 309 -15.08 -4.09 27.03
C ARG A 309 -15.55 -3.03 28.01
N LEU A 310 -16.37 -2.10 27.52
CA LEU A 310 -16.91 -1.00 28.33
C LEU A 310 -18.40 -1.22 28.60
N ALA A 311 -18.85 -0.86 29.80
CA ALA A 311 -20.28 -0.79 30.11
C ALA A 311 -20.90 0.43 29.42
N ALA A 312 -22.06 0.24 28.82
CA ALA A 312 -22.85 1.31 28.23
C ALA A 312 -24.32 1.16 28.56
N THR A 313 -25.06 2.27 28.49
CA THR A 313 -26.52 2.26 28.39
C THR A 313 -26.90 2.62 26.96
N VAL A 314 -27.78 1.83 26.35
CA VAL A 314 -28.23 2.00 24.97
C VAL A 314 -29.73 2.16 24.95
N SER A 315 -30.24 3.21 24.29
CA SER A 315 -31.67 3.42 24.08
C SER A 315 -32.03 3.66 22.62
N GLY A 316 -33.23 3.22 22.23
CA GLY A 316 -33.71 3.27 20.84
C GLY A 316 -35.05 2.56 20.64
N GLN A 317 -35.34 2.14 19.41
CA GLN A 317 -36.54 1.38 19.03
C GLN A 317 -36.17 0.00 18.48
N SER A 318 -36.86 -1.05 18.92
CA SER A 318 -36.71 -2.43 18.41
C SER A 318 -37.45 -2.64 17.08
N GLU A 319 -37.23 -3.79 16.44
CA GLU A 319 -37.88 -4.17 15.15
C GLU A 319 -39.40 -4.13 15.16
N ASP A 320 -40.03 -4.33 16.32
CA ASP A 320 -41.48 -4.26 16.52
C ASP A 320 -41.99 -2.83 16.81
N GLY A 321 -41.12 -1.82 16.79
CA GLY A 321 -41.45 -0.43 17.07
C GLY A 321 -41.49 -0.07 18.56
N THR A 322 -41.17 -1.02 19.46
CA THR A 322 -41.16 -0.76 20.90
C THR A 322 -39.92 0.04 21.31
N ALA A 323 -40.09 1.11 22.10
CA ALA A 323 -38.96 1.84 22.68
C ALA A 323 -38.28 1.01 23.78
N PHE A 324 -36.94 1.05 23.85
CA PHE A 324 -36.17 0.34 24.86
C PHE A 324 -34.99 1.18 25.39
N GLU A 325 -34.58 0.84 26.61
CA GLU A 325 -33.33 1.27 27.22
C GLU A 325 -32.73 0.07 27.96
N GLU A 326 -31.49 -0.30 27.67
CA GLU A 326 -30.84 -1.44 28.30
C GLU A 326 -29.33 -1.23 28.53
N ARG A 327 -28.77 -2.04 29.44
CA ARG A 327 -27.32 -2.12 29.63
C ARG A 327 -26.71 -2.95 28.52
N ALA A 328 -25.62 -2.47 27.96
CA ALA A 328 -24.89 -3.08 26.87
C ALA A 328 -23.39 -3.18 27.19
N ALA A 329 -22.71 -4.07 26.47
CA ALA A 329 -21.25 -4.09 26.42
C ALA A 329 -20.77 -3.60 25.06
N VAL A 330 -19.89 -2.59 25.06
CA VAL A 330 -19.13 -2.17 23.87
C VAL A 330 -17.94 -3.10 23.73
N ARG A 331 -17.77 -3.77 22.57
CA ARG A 331 -16.71 -4.79 22.33
C ARG A 331 -15.60 -4.36 21.36
N ASP A 332 -15.94 -3.50 20.39
CA ASP A 332 -15.01 -2.99 19.38
C ASP A 332 -15.34 -1.51 19.15
N LEU A 333 -14.47 -0.60 19.58
CA LEU A 333 -14.69 0.85 19.55
C LEU A 333 -13.71 1.52 18.59
N SER A 334 -14.22 2.39 17.72
CA SER A 334 -13.45 3.30 16.85
C SER A 334 -13.98 4.72 16.94
N LEU A 335 -13.27 5.68 16.34
CA LEU A 335 -13.77 7.05 16.17
C LEU A 335 -15.09 7.12 15.40
N LEU A 336 -15.33 6.16 14.49
CA LEU A 336 -16.46 6.17 13.57
C LEU A 336 -17.63 5.30 14.02
N GLY A 337 -17.51 4.54 15.10
CA GLY A 337 -18.55 3.61 15.49
C GLY A 337 -18.10 2.54 16.48
N ALA A 338 -19.05 1.68 16.85
CA ALA A 338 -18.86 0.62 17.84
C ALA A 338 -19.56 -0.69 17.46
N PHE A 339 -19.12 -1.79 18.06
CA PHE A 339 -19.87 -3.04 18.10
C PHE A 339 -20.44 -3.27 19.50
N LEU A 340 -21.76 -3.46 19.57
CA LEU A 340 -22.55 -3.56 20.79
C LEU A 340 -23.09 -4.98 20.96
N SER A 341 -23.26 -5.34 22.22
CA SER A 341 -23.95 -6.54 22.67
C SER A 341 -25.29 -6.14 23.29
N LEU A 342 -26.39 -6.44 22.62
CA LEU A 342 -27.76 -6.04 23.00
C LEU A 342 -28.64 -7.26 23.21
N SER A 343 -29.63 -7.17 24.11
CA SER A 343 -30.63 -8.23 24.29
C SER A 343 -31.82 -8.01 23.36
N ARG A 344 -32.04 -6.76 22.95
CA ARG A 344 -33.01 -6.39 21.91
C ARG A 344 -32.33 -6.27 20.55
N ARG A 345 -33.06 -6.63 19.51
CA ARG A 345 -32.64 -6.41 18.13
C ARG A 345 -33.18 -5.05 17.66
N PRO A 346 -32.33 -4.03 17.51
CA PRO A 346 -32.75 -2.76 16.93
C PRO A 346 -32.94 -2.89 15.43
N MET A 347 -33.78 -2.03 14.85
CA MET A 347 -33.95 -1.96 13.41
C MET A 347 -32.65 -1.55 12.71
N LEU A 348 -32.34 -2.16 11.58
CA LEU A 348 -31.27 -1.68 10.72
C LEU A 348 -31.59 -0.24 10.29
N GLN A 349 -30.58 0.64 10.28
CA GLN A 349 -30.66 2.08 10.01
C GLN A 349 -31.40 2.93 11.04
N SER A 350 -31.89 2.37 12.16
CA SER A 350 -32.43 3.20 13.23
C SER A 350 -31.31 3.91 13.99
N GLU A 351 -31.69 4.99 14.68
CA GLU A 351 -30.80 5.68 15.60
C GLU A 351 -30.85 5.08 17.00
N LEU A 352 -29.68 4.98 17.61
CA LEU A 352 -29.48 4.64 19.01
C LEU A 352 -28.76 5.78 19.71
N ARG A 353 -29.09 5.99 20.99
CA ARG A 353 -28.24 6.76 21.90
C ARG A 353 -27.37 5.78 22.69
N VAL A 354 -26.05 5.95 22.61
CA VAL A 354 -25.06 5.11 23.28
C VAL A 354 -24.33 5.95 24.33
N VAL A 355 -24.51 5.61 25.60
CA VAL A 355 -23.87 6.29 26.73
C VAL A 355 -22.80 5.39 27.33
N ILE A 356 -21.53 5.67 27.06
CA ILE A 356 -20.39 4.86 27.49
C ILE A 356 -19.87 5.38 28.84
N GLN A 357 -19.76 4.49 29.83
CA GLN A 357 -19.17 4.81 31.12
C GLN A 357 -17.64 4.90 31.01
N THR A 358 -17.07 6.03 31.43
CA THR A 358 -15.62 6.22 31.50
C THR A 358 -15.12 5.80 32.89
N ALA A 359 -14.09 4.96 32.94
CA ALA A 359 -13.46 4.59 34.21
C ALA A 359 -12.34 5.59 34.53
N GLY A 360 -12.53 6.44 35.54
CA GLY A 360 -11.49 7.31 36.07
C GLY A 360 -11.83 7.75 37.50
N ASP A 361 -10.85 7.71 38.41
CA ASP A 361 -10.97 8.12 39.82
C ASP A 361 -11.04 9.64 40.04
N ALA A 362 -11.35 10.42 38.99
CA ALA A 362 -11.47 11.87 39.09
C ALA A 362 -12.95 12.26 39.15
N GLU A 363 -13.31 13.14 40.08
CA GLU A 363 -14.66 13.70 40.33
C GLU A 363 -15.31 14.40 39.12
N SER A 364 -14.79 14.26 37.89
CA SER A 364 -15.30 14.90 36.68
C SER A 364 -15.39 13.99 35.42
N SER A 365 -15.31 12.66 35.52
CA SER A 365 -15.45 11.81 34.32
C SER A 365 -16.93 11.69 33.89
N ALA A 366 -17.43 12.68 33.16
CA ALA A 366 -18.76 12.63 32.57
C ALA A 366 -18.86 11.45 31.57
N PRO A 367 -20.01 10.75 31.51
CA PRO A 367 -20.21 9.68 30.55
C PRO A 367 -20.24 10.23 29.13
N LEU A 368 -19.65 9.47 28.19
CA LEU A 368 -19.63 9.85 26.78
C LEU A 368 -20.97 9.45 26.13
N SER A 369 -21.79 10.44 25.77
CA SER A 369 -23.08 10.23 25.09
C SER A 369 -22.93 10.46 23.59
N LEU A 370 -23.25 9.45 22.78
CA LEU A 370 -23.14 9.48 21.32
C LEU A 370 -24.46 9.09 20.67
N ARG A 371 -24.82 9.77 19.56
CA ARG A 371 -25.84 9.27 18.62
C ARG A 371 -25.18 8.34 17.62
N ALA A 372 -25.84 7.24 17.29
CA ALA A 372 -25.30 6.24 16.40
C ALA A 372 -26.39 5.63 15.50
N THR A 373 -26.05 5.31 14.26
CA THR A 373 -26.92 4.60 13.31
C THR A 373 -26.58 3.12 13.29
N VAL A 374 -27.58 2.25 13.37
CA VAL A 374 -27.41 0.80 13.25
C VAL A 374 -27.07 0.43 11.81
N VAL A 375 -25.90 -0.16 11.57
CA VAL A 375 -25.44 -0.55 10.22
C VAL A 375 -25.31 -2.05 10.03
N ARG A 376 -25.40 -2.82 11.12
CA ARG A 376 -25.31 -4.29 11.09
C ARG A 376 -26.00 -4.88 12.32
N CYS A 377 -26.76 -5.96 12.12
CA CYS A 377 -27.27 -6.81 13.20
C CYS A 377 -26.97 -8.28 12.87
N GLU A 378 -26.39 -9.00 13.83
CA GLU A 378 -26.06 -10.43 13.72
C GLU A 378 -26.40 -11.18 15.01
N PRO A 379 -26.51 -12.52 14.99
CA PRO A 379 -26.60 -13.30 16.21
C PRO A 379 -25.41 -13.01 17.14
N GLY A 380 -25.69 -12.78 18.43
CA GLY A 380 -24.67 -12.56 19.46
C GLY A 380 -23.91 -13.83 19.80
N ARG A 381 -22.92 -13.73 20.72
CA ARG A 381 -22.13 -14.90 21.12
C ARG A 381 -22.91 -15.82 22.06
N ASP A 382 -23.82 -15.24 22.85
CA ASP A 382 -24.67 -15.96 23.78
C ASP A 382 -26.09 -16.15 23.21
N ALA A 383 -26.77 -17.21 23.66
CA ALA A 383 -28.17 -17.44 23.31
C ALA A 383 -29.03 -16.26 23.83
N ASN A 384 -29.79 -15.63 22.93
CA ASN A 384 -30.60 -14.41 23.16
C ASN A 384 -29.83 -13.08 23.21
N GLU A 385 -28.57 -13.06 22.76
CA GLU A 385 -27.82 -11.82 22.52
C GLU A 385 -27.82 -11.49 21.01
N HIS A 386 -27.77 -10.19 20.68
CA HIS A 386 -27.58 -9.67 19.33
C HIS A 386 -26.30 -8.86 19.26
N GLY A 387 -25.46 -9.16 18.26
CA GLY A 387 -24.32 -8.35 17.90
C GLY A 387 -24.74 -7.21 16.98
N VAL A 388 -24.54 -5.96 17.41
CA VAL A 388 -25.04 -4.78 16.70
C VAL A 388 -23.89 -3.84 16.37
N GLY A 389 -23.61 -3.67 15.08
CA GLY A 389 -22.65 -2.68 14.60
C GLY A 389 -23.32 -1.33 14.40
N VAL A 390 -22.74 -0.28 14.98
CA VAL A 390 -23.23 1.10 14.86
C VAL A 390 -22.15 2.03 14.33
N VAL A 391 -22.56 3.08 13.60
CA VAL A 391 -21.70 4.20 13.16
C VAL A 391 -22.11 5.44 13.93
N PHE A 392 -21.16 6.18 14.50
CA PHE A 392 -21.47 7.41 15.23
C PHE A 392 -21.84 8.54 14.27
N ILE A 393 -22.83 9.35 14.66
CA ILE A 393 -23.30 10.52 13.91
C ILE A 393 -22.55 11.74 14.47
N GLU A 394 -21.85 12.49 13.61
CA GLU A 394 -21.28 13.79 14.01
C GLU A 394 -22.43 14.77 14.30
N GLU A 395 -22.43 15.36 15.51
CA GLU A 395 -23.30 16.50 15.78
C GLU A 395 -22.71 17.73 15.08
N ALA A 396 -23.51 18.44 14.31
CA ALA A 396 -23.10 19.72 13.72
C ALA A 396 -22.69 20.67 14.84
N GLU A 397 -21.53 21.33 14.73
CA GLU A 397 -21.14 22.37 15.69
C GLU A 397 -22.25 23.42 15.76
N PRO A 398 -22.66 23.85 16.96
CA PRO A 398 -23.64 24.91 17.08
C PRO A 398 -23.08 26.17 16.43
N GLU A 399 -23.83 26.76 15.48
CA GLU A 399 -23.53 28.09 14.95
C GLU A 399 -23.38 29.04 16.15
N THR A 400 -22.15 29.55 16.36
CA THR A 400 -21.93 30.64 17.30
C THR A 400 -22.78 31.81 16.84
N PRO A 401 -23.70 32.34 17.68
CA PRO A 401 -24.44 33.53 17.32
C PRO A 401 -23.43 34.65 17.08
N GLU A 402 -23.45 35.25 15.88
CA GLU A 402 -22.70 36.47 15.60
C GLU A 402 -23.10 37.52 16.64
N GLY A 403 -22.14 37.91 17.48
CA GLY A 403 -22.28 38.96 18.48
C GLY A 403 -21.90 40.33 17.93
#